data_AF-A0A0C3BY03-F1
#
_entry.id   AF-A0A0C3BY03-F1
#
_cell.length_a   1.000
_cell.length_b   1.000
_cell.length_c   1.000
_cell.angle_alpha   90.00
_cell.angle_beta   90.00
_cell.angle_gamma   90.00
#
_symmetry.space_group_name_H-M   'P 1'
#
loop_
_entity.id
_entity.type
_entity.pdbx_description
1 polymer ?
#
loop_
_entity_poly.entity_id
_entity_poly.type
_entity_poly.pdbx_seq_one_letter_code
_entity_poly.pdbx_strand_id
1 'polypeptide(L)'
;MESGDQMAAFINGLRALRLVANLSVVSCAMFTWDYIITFGMEVDLVWKSNWSLMKVLYLIQRYLPFIDTAWLMVYALTKTGLTKTACQKIYLTSSASIAIGVTTSELILTLRTWAVWERNRRLSIILPTLYVFLWFPNYIIDGMFLSSLKFIDPPYPGIQGCFMTYTMNIKYLTFSWILLAFWDALMLVLMLIPTIREYRSGGTLMKVVYRDGVGYYLYLFALSVTNMLMIQTLPVSR
;
A
#
# COMPACT_ATOMS: atom_id res chain seq x y z
N MET A 1 -32.17 -8.52 -25.46
CA MET A 1 -31.78 -8.81 -24.07
C MET A 1 -30.31 -8.48 -23.83
N GLU A 2 -29.37 -8.93 -24.69
CA GLU A 2 -27.93 -8.63 -24.57
C GLU A 2 -27.55 -7.14 -24.46
N SER A 3 -28.21 -6.20 -25.16
CA SER A 3 -27.86 -4.77 -25.04
C SER A 3 -28.26 -4.14 -23.71
N GLY A 4 -29.30 -4.66 -23.06
CA GLY A 4 -29.76 -4.20 -21.73
C GLY A 4 -28.79 -4.61 -20.63
N ASP A 5 -28.29 -5.85 -20.70
CA ASP A 5 -27.35 -6.39 -19.72
C ASP A 5 -25.98 -5.71 -19.81
N GLN A 6 -25.50 -5.43 -21.03
CA GLN A 6 -24.27 -4.65 -21.24
C GLN A 6 -24.37 -3.21 -20.73
N MET A 7 -25.51 -2.56 -20.96
CA MET A 7 -25.76 -1.20 -20.46
C MET A 7 -25.80 -1.17 -18.92
N ALA A 8 -26.45 -2.14 -18.29
CA ALA A 8 -26.51 -2.26 -16.84
C ALA A 8 -25.12 -2.49 -16.22
N ALA A 9 -24.31 -3.37 -16.83
CA ALA A 9 -22.92 -3.62 -16.43
C ALA A 9 -22.07 -2.34 -16.53
N PHE A 10 -22.21 -1.58 -17.63
CA PHE A 10 -21.50 -0.32 -17.82
C PHE A 10 -21.87 0.73 -16.76
N ILE A 11 -23.16 0.89 -16.44
CA ILE A 11 -23.63 1.83 -15.41
C ILE A 11 -23.08 1.44 -14.03
N ASN A 12 -23.06 0.13 -13.71
CA ASN A 12 -22.49 -0.35 -12.45
C ASN A 12 -20.98 -0.07 -12.37
N GLY A 13 -20.25 -0.24 -13.47
CA GLY A 13 -18.84 0.14 -13.56
C GLY A 13 -18.60 1.64 -13.31
N LEU A 14 -19.43 2.51 -13.90
CA LEU A 14 -19.36 3.96 -13.66
C LEU A 14 -19.67 4.33 -12.19
N ARG A 15 -20.67 3.68 -11.58
CA ARG A 15 -20.98 3.87 -10.15
C ARG A 15 -19.81 3.45 -9.27
N ALA A 16 -19.17 2.32 -9.56
CA ALA A 16 -17.99 1.87 -8.85
C ALA A 16 -16.83 2.86 -9.00
N LEU A 17 -16.53 3.34 -10.21
CA LEU A 17 -15.51 4.36 -10.45
C LEU A 17 -15.79 5.64 -9.67
N ARG A 18 -17.05 6.10 -9.64
CA ARG A 18 -17.44 7.30 -8.88
C ARG A 18 -17.34 7.09 -7.37
N LEU A 19 -17.67 5.90 -6.87
CA LEU A 19 -17.47 5.54 -5.48
C LEU A 19 -15.99 5.59 -5.12
N VAL A 20 -15.13 4.97 -5.93
CA VAL A 20 -13.67 5.00 -5.75
C VAL A 20 -13.15 6.43 -5.76
N ALA A 21 -13.57 7.26 -6.72
CA ALA A 21 -13.18 8.67 -6.79
C ALA A 21 -13.55 9.45 -5.51
N ASN A 22 -14.79 9.29 -5.04
CA ASN A 22 -15.25 9.94 -3.81
C ASN A 22 -14.45 9.46 -2.59
N LEU A 23 -14.21 8.15 -2.46
CA LEU A 23 -13.41 7.58 -1.39
C LEU A 23 -11.96 8.09 -1.45
N SER A 24 -11.35 8.19 -2.63
CA SER A 24 -10.01 8.75 -2.80
C SER A 24 -9.93 10.21 -2.35
N VAL A 25 -10.95 11.03 -2.67
CA VAL A 25 -11.02 12.42 -2.21
C VAL A 25 -11.16 12.51 -0.70
N VAL A 26 -12.01 11.68 -0.09
CA VAL A 26 -12.15 11.60 1.38
C VAL A 26 -10.83 11.18 2.03
N SER A 27 -10.18 10.14 1.52
CA SER A 27 -8.87 9.68 2.01
C SER A 27 -7.80 10.77 1.90
N CYS A 28 -7.77 11.52 0.80
CA CYS A 28 -6.87 12.66 0.62
C CYS A 28 -7.13 13.76 1.66
N ALA A 29 -8.40 14.08 1.92
CA ALA A 29 -8.77 15.08 2.92
C ALA A 29 -8.37 14.65 4.34
N MET A 30 -8.66 13.40 4.71
CA MET A 30 -8.26 12.83 5.99
C MET A 30 -6.74 12.81 6.17
N PHE A 31 -6.00 12.38 5.14
CA PHE A 31 -4.54 12.37 5.15
C PHE A 31 -3.95 13.78 5.30
N THR A 32 -4.50 14.75 4.57
CA THR A 32 -4.06 16.16 4.67
C THR A 32 -4.34 16.73 6.06
N TRP A 33 -5.49 16.39 6.65
CA TRP A 33 -5.83 16.79 8.00
C TRP A 33 -4.85 16.21 9.03
N ASP A 34 -4.56 14.91 8.96
CA ASP A 34 -3.58 14.26 9.82
C ASP A 34 -2.18 14.90 9.69
N TYR A 35 -1.78 15.22 8.46
CA TYR A 35 -0.53 15.94 8.20
C TYR A 35 -0.47 17.29 8.91
N ILE A 36 -1.51 18.13 8.76
CA ILE A 36 -1.55 19.47 9.35
C ILE A 36 -1.42 19.42 10.88
N ILE A 37 -2.18 18.54 11.55
CA ILE A 37 -2.17 18.47 13.01
C ILE A 37 -0.85 17.88 13.56
N THR A 38 -0.15 17.06 12.76
CA THR A 38 1.12 16.45 13.17
C THR A 38 2.36 17.21 12.70
N PHE A 39 2.20 18.23 11.84
CA PHE A 39 3.31 19.01 11.27
C PHE A 39 4.15 19.73 12.33
N GLY A 40 3.52 20.28 13.38
CA GLY A 40 4.25 20.93 14.47
C GLY A 40 5.25 20.00 15.15
N MET A 41 4.82 18.76 15.44
CA MET A 41 5.68 17.72 16.00
C MET A 41 6.78 17.29 15.02
N GLU A 42 6.49 17.26 13.71
CA GLU A 42 7.46 16.93 12.67
C GLU A 42 8.61 17.95 12.63
N VAL A 43 8.30 19.25 12.69
CA VAL A 43 9.32 20.32 12.71
C VAL A 43 10.22 20.21 13.93
N ASP A 44 9.65 19.94 15.11
CA ASP A 44 10.44 19.86 16.33
C ASP A 44 11.29 18.59 16.43
N LEU A 45 10.75 17.43 16.01
CA LEU A 45 11.40 16.12 16.20
C LEU A 45 12.24 15.69 15.00
N VAL A 46 11.78 15.97 13.79
CA VAL A 46 12.41 15.45 12.56
C VAL A 46 13.34 16.48 11.95
N TRP A 47 12.92 17.74 11.83
CA TRP A 47 13.73 18.75 11.12
C TRP A 47 14.99 19.13 11.89
N LYS A 48 14.88 19.30 13.21
CA LYS A 48 16.02 19.61 14.10
C LYS A 48 16.97 18.43 14.34
N SER A 49 16.55 17.19 14.02
CA SER A 49 17.39 16.00 14.18
C SER A 49 18.41 15.84 13.04
N ASN A 50 19.56 15.26 13.37
CA ASN A 50 20.58 14.86 12.41
C ASN A 50 20.01 13.92 11.32
N TRP A 51 20.62 13.97 10.14
CA TRP A 51 20.27 13.08 9.04
C TRP A 51 20.58 11.62 9.40
N SER A 52 19.54 10.78 9.35
CA SER A 52 19.64 9.34 9.58
C SER A 52 18.82 8.59 8.53
N LEU A 53 19.13 7.31 8.32
CA LEU A 53 18.38 6.46 7.39
C LEU A 53 16.88 6.43 7.75
N MET A 54 16.54 6.35 9.05
CA MET A 54 15.15 6.38 9.50
C MET A 54 14.44 7.70 9.16
N LYS A 55 15.15 8.83 9.25
CA LYS A 55 14.60 10.14 8.86
C LYS A 55 14.29 10.19 7.36
N VAL A 56 15.16 9.66 6.51
CA VAL A 56 14.93 9.60 5.06
C VAL A 56 13.73 8.71 4.74
N LEU A 57 13.68 7.49 5.29
CA LEU A 57 12.54 6.57 5.08
C LEU A 57 11.23 7.20 5.56
N TYR A 58 11.24 7.86 6.72
CA TYR A 58 10.07 8.57 7.23
C TYR A 58 9.59 9.65 6.27
N LEU A 59 10.48 10.53 5.79
CA LEU A 59 10.11 11.60 4.87
C LEU A 59 9.57 11.06 3.55
N ILE A 60 10.20 10.01 2.99
CA ILE A 60 9.69 9.35 1.78
C ILE A 60 8.25 8.88 2.02
N GLN A 61 8.02 8.11 3.09
CA GLN A 61 6.69 7.59 3.41
C GLN A 61 5.64 8.68 3.65
N ARG A 62 6.06 9.78 4.28
CA ARG A 62 5.21 10.90 4.67
C ARG A 62 4.78 11.75 3.48
N TYR A 63 5.67 12.00 2.52
CA TYR A 63 5.39 12.92 1.42
C TYR A 63 4.93 12.22 0.13
N LEU A 64 5.19 10.92 -0.04
CA LEU A 64 4.76 10.18 -1.23
C LEU A 64 3.24 10.23 -1.49
N PRO A 65 2.36 10.05 -0.48
CA PRO A 65 0.91 10.03 -0.70
C PRO A 65 0.35 11.35 -1.25
N PHE A 66 1.04 12.49 -1.08
CA PHE A 66 0.65 13.73 -1.75
C PHE A 66 0.83 13.65 -3.27
N ILE A 67 1.88 12.97 -3.73
CA ILE A 67 2.13 12.79 -5.17
C ILE A 67 1.18 11.72 -5.71
N ASP A 68 1.09 10.58 -5.04
CA ASP A 68 0.31 9.45 -5.50
C ASP A 68 -1.20 9.70 -5.37
N THR A 69 -1.67 9.86 -4.14
CA THR A 69 -3.10 9.85 -3.83
C THR A 69 -3.73 11.21 -4.09
N ALA A 70 -3.12 12.30 -3.59
CA ALA A 70 -3.70 13.64 -3.69
C ALA A 70 -3.59 14.22 -5.11
N TRP A 71 -2.50 13.93 -5.83
CA TRP A 71 -2.32 14.43 -7.19
C TRP A 71 -2.68 13.39 -8.24
N LEU A 72 -1.92 12.31 -8.40
CA LEU A 72 -2.06 11.39 -9.53
C LEU A 72 -3.43 10.69 -9.57
N MET A 73 -3.85 10.07 -8.46
CA MET A 73 -5.09 9.30 -8.41
C MET A 73 -6.34 10.19 -8.48
N VAL A 74 -6.41 11.26 -7.69
CA VAL A 74 -7.53 12.22 -7.79
C VAL A 74 -7.60 12.82 -9.19
N TYR A 75 -6.47 13.17 -9.82
CA TYR A 75 -6.44 13.65 -11.19
C TYR A 75 -6.96 12.60 -12.19
N ALA A 76 -6.47 11.35 -12.10
CA ALA A 76 -6.91 10.27 -12.98
C ALA A 76 -8.41 9.99 -12.87
N LEU A 77 -8.97 10.11 -11.67
CA LEU A 77 -10.36 9.76 -11.37
C LEU A 77 -11.35 10.90 -11.67
N THR A 78 -10.94 12.17 -11.54
CA THR A 78 -11.84 13.32 -11.68
C THR A 78 -11.76 14.01 -13.03
N LYS A 79 -10.63 13.88 -13.75
CA LYS A 79 -10.43 14.55 -15.03
C LYS A 79 -11.21 13.83 -16.13
N THR A 80 -11.85 14.63 -16.99
CA THR A 80 -12.62 14.16 -18.16
C THR A 80 -11.73 14.02 -19.38
N GLY A 81 -11.98 13.01 -20.21
CA GLY A 81 -11.36 12.92 -21.54
C GLY A 81 -9.87 12.56 -21.52
N LEU A 82 -9.41 11.79 -20.54
CA LEU A 82 -8.02 11.29 -20.54
C LEU A 82 -7.81 10.33 -21.70
N THR A 83 -6.70 10.50 -22.41
CA THR A 83 -6.25 9.53 -23.41
C THR A 83 -5.71 8.27 -22.73
N LYS A 84 -5.78 7.13 -23.41
CA LYS A 84 -5.23 5.86 -22.90
C LYS A 84 -3.75 5.94 -22.51
N THR A 85 -2.95 6.73 -23.23
CA THR A 85 -1.51 6.90 -22.95
C THR A 85 -1.26 7.72 -21.69
N ALA A 86 -2.09 8.73 -21.43
CA ALA A 86 -2.04 9.50 -20.19
C ALA A 86 -2.45 8.62 -19.00
N CYS A 87 -3.55 7.86 -19.12
CA CYS A 87 -3.97 6.91 -18.09
C CYS A 87 -2.88 5.87 -17.79
N GLN A 88 -2.29 5.26 -18.82
CA GLN A 88 -1.23 4.28 -18.63
C GLN A 88 -0.02 4.86 -17.89
N LYS A 89 0.41 6.09 -18.23
CA LYS A 89 1.51 6.77 -17.53
C LYS A 89 1.16 7.06 -16.07
N ILE A 90 -0.03 7.60 -15.82
CA ILE A 90 -0.47 7.92 -14.45
C ILE A 90 -0.53 6.67 -13.57
N TYR A 91 -1.12 5.58 -14.07
CA TYR A 91 -1.20 4.33 -13.32
C TYR A 91 0.18 3.69 -13.13
N LEU A 92 1.08 3.76 -14.12
CA LEU A 92 2.46 3.29 -13.97
C LEU A 92 3.20 4.08 -12.89
N THR A 93 3.11 5.41 -12.92
CA THR A 93 3.75 6.28 -11.92
C THR A 93 3.15 6.07 -10.53
N SER A 94 1.83 6.01 -10.42
CA SER A 94 1.14 5.74 -9.16
C SER A 94 1.53 4.37 -8.58
N SER A 95 1.58 3.33 -9.41
CA SER A 95 2.00 2.00 -8.95
C SER A 95 3.45 1.99 -8.49
N ALA A 96 4.35 2.72 -9.16
CA ALA A 96 5.73 2.87 -8.72
C ALA A 96 5.81 3.63 -7.38
N SER A 97 5.00 4.67 -7.19
CA SER A 97 4.89 5.37 -5.92
C SER A 97 4.38 4.45 -4.81
N ILE A 98 3.28 3.71 -5.03
CA ILE A 98 2.76 2.75 -4.07
C ILE A 98 3.82 1.71 -3.72
N ALA A 99 4.53 1.16 -4.71
CA ALA A 99 5.61 0.21 -4.47
C ALA A 99 6.69 0.82 -3.57
N ILE A 100 7.19 2.02 -3.87
CA ILE A 100 8.19 2.72 -3.04
C ILE A 100 7.68 2.93 -1.61
N GLY A 101 6.42 3.32 -1.44
CA GLY A 101 5.81 3.50 -0.12
C GLY A 101 5.75 2.18 0.66
N VAL A 102 5.25 1.11 0.03
CA VAL A 102 5.14 -0.22 0.65
C VAL A 102 6.53 -0.74 1.02
N THR A 103 7.52 -0.67 0.13
CA THR A 103 8.92 -1.00 0.44
C THR A 103 9.45 -0.21 1.63
N THR A 104 9.21 1.10 1.66
CA THR A 104 9.71 1.98 2.72
C THR A 104 9.09 1.66 4.07
N SER A 105 7.77 1.43 4.11
CA SER A 105 7.04 1.01 5.30
C SER A 105 7.58 -0.31 5.84
N GLU A 106 7.81 -1.28 4.96
CA GLU A 106 8.25 -2.62 5.35
C GLU A 106 9.71 -2.64 5.81
N LEU A 107 10.56 -1.79 5.24
CA LEU A 107 11.90 -1.54 5.76
C LEU A 107 11.87 -0.92 7.17
N ILE A 108 11.00 0.07 7.42
CA ILE A 108 10.86 0.68 8.77
C ILE A 108 10.47 -0.38 9.80
N LEU A 109 9.51 -1.24 9.47
CA LEU A 109 9.06 -2.32 10.36
C LEU A 109 10.15 -3.37 10.60
N THR A 110 10.90 -3.71 9.55
CA THR A 110 12.06 -4.60 9.64
C THR A 110 13.12 -4.03 10.59
N LEU A 111 13.45 -2.75 10.44
CA LEU A 111 14.44 -2.07 11.29
C LEU A 111 13.95 -1.97 12.75
N ARG A 112 12.65 -1.71 12.96
CA ARG A 112 12.05 -1.72 14.29
C ARG A 112 12.19 -3.09 14.94
N THR A 113 11.85 -4.15 14.22
CA THR A 113 11.95 -5.53 14.73
C THR A 113 13.40 -5.92 15.05
N TRP A 114 14.33 -5.51 14.20
CA TRP A 114 15.76 -5.71 14.44
C TRP A 114 16.25 -4.99 15.71
N ALA A 115 15.79 -3.75 15.94
CA ALA A 115 16.12 -2.99 17.15
C ALA A 115 15.56 -3.64 18.43
N VAL A 116 14.34 -4.20 18.37
CA VAL A 116 13.70 -4.93 19.47
C VAL A 116 14.47 -6.19 19.85
N TRP A 117 15.08 -6.86 18.87
CA TRP A 117 15.95 -8.01 19.09
C TRP A 117 17.38 -7.64 19.50
N GLU A 118 17.56 -6.46 20.12
CA GLU A 118 18.84 -5.96 20.64
C GLU A 118 19.97 -6.00 19.60
N ARG A 119 19.64 -5.79 18.32
CA ARG A 119 20.59 -5.83 17.18
C ARG A 119 21.36 -7.15 17.08
N ASN A 120 20.70 -8.28 17.35
CA ASN A 120 21.30 -9.60 17.23
C ASN A 120 21.95 -9.81 15.83
N ARG A 121 23.26 -10.14 15.82
CA ARG A 121 24.07 -10.29 14.59
C ARG A 121 23.49 -11.29 13.59
N ARG A 122 22.81 -12.34 14.06
CA ARG A 122 22.17 -13.33 13.18
C ARG A 122 21.03 -12.71 12.36
N LEU A 123 20.18 -11.91 13.02
CA LEU A 123 19.05 -11.24 12.36
C LEU A 123 19.51 -10.13 11.42
N SER A 124 20.68 -9.51 11.69
CA SER A 124 21.28 -8.52 10.78
C SER A 124 21.61 -9.07 9.39
N ILE A 125 21.80 -10.39 9.26
CA ILE A 125 22.10 -11.05 7.98
C ILE A 125 20.84 -11.73 7.42
N ILE A 126 20.09 -12.43 8.28
CA ILE A 126 18.91 -13.19 7.86
C ILE A 126 17.80 -12.27 7.32
N LEU A 127 17.49 -11.17 8.02
CA LEU A 127 16.37 -10.31 7.64
C LEU A 127 16.57 -9.65 6.26
N PRO A 128 17.71 -9.00 5.95
CA PRO A 128 17.92 -8.43 4.62
C PRO A 128 17.95 -9.48 3.52
N THR A 129 18.54 -10.66 3.78
CA THR A 129 18.61 -11.75 2.80
C THR A 129 17.21 -12.24 2.44
N LEU A 130 16.37 -12.48 3.45
CA LEU A 130 15.00 -12.92 3.25
C LEU A 130 14.14 -11.83 2.61
N TYR A 131 14.35 -10.56 2.99
CA TYR A 131 13.68 -9.42 2.38
C TYR A 131 13.95 -9.39 0.88
N VAL A 132 15.21 -9.43 0.45
CA VAL A 132 15.56 -9.42 -0.98
C VAL A 132 14.97 -10.64 -1.68
N PHE A 133 15.04 -11.83 -1.07
CA PHE A 133 14.53 -13.06 -1.66
C PHE A 133 13.02 -13.06 -1.90
N LEU A 134 12.24 -12.43 -1.02
CA LEU A 134 10.78 -12.36 -1.16
C LEU A 134 10.31 -11.16 -1.99
N TRP A 135 10.95 -10.00 -1.83
CA TRP A 135 10.53 -8.77 -2.50
C TRP A 135 10.97 -8.68 -3.95
N PHE A 136 12.15 -9.22 -4.29
CA PHE A 136 12.63 -9.22 -5.67
C PHE A 136 11.67 -9.90 -6.66
N PRO A 137 11.22 -11.16 -6.43
CA PRO A 137 10.22 -11.78 -7.29
C PRO A 137 8.87 -11.04 -7.25
N ASN A 138 8.52 -10.42 -6.12
CA ASN A 138 7.31 -9.60 -6.00
C ASN A 138 7.30 -8.45 -7.02
N TYR A 139 8.38 -7.68 -7.09
CA TYR A 139 8.48 -6.58 -8.06
C TYR A 139 8.41 -7.04 -9.52
N ILE A 140 8.94 -8.22 -9.84
CA ILE A 140 8.84 -8.78 -11.19
C ILE A 140 7.37 -9.07 -11.51
N ILE A 141 6.65 -9.68 -10.57
CA ILE A 141 5.24 -10.03 -10.72
C ILE A 141 4.36 -8.79 -10.80
N ASP A 142 4.64 -7.76 -9.99
CA ASP A 142 3.96 -6.46 -10.07
C ASP A 142 4.23 -5.80 -11.43
N GLY A 143 5.46 -5.85 -11.94
CA GLY A 143 5.80 -5.35 -13.27
C GLY A 143 5.07 -6.08 -14.41
N MET A 144 4.93 -7.41 -14.29
CA MET A 144 4.13 -8.22 -15.21
C MET A 144 2.65 -7.87 -15.13
N PHE A 145 2.13 -7.67 -13.92
CA PHE A 145 0.75 -7.22 -13.69
C PHE A 145 0.50 -5.87 -14.38
N LEU A 146 1.36 -4.87 -14.16
CA LEU A 146 1.25 -3.55 -14.78
C LEU A 146 1.32 -3.61 -16.30
N SER A 147 2.16 -4.49 -16.85
CA SER A 147 2.27 -4.70 -18.30
C SER A 147 1.03 -5.37 -18.91
N SER A 148 0.29 -6.13 -18.09
CA SER A 148 -0.97 -6.77 -18.49
C SER A 148 -2.14 -5.78 -18.53
N LEU A 149 -2.07 -4.68 -17.78
CA LEU A 149 -3.10 -3.64 -17.79
C LEU A 149 -3.14 -2.96 -19.16
N LYS A 150 -4.34 -2.94 -19.76
CA LYS A 150 -4.61 -2.28 -21.02
C LYS A 150 -5.70 -1.24 -20.79
N PHE A 151 -5.47 -0.03 -21.32
CA PHE A 151 -6.37 1.10 -21.19
C PHE A 151 -7.03 1.42 -22.53
N ILE A 152 -8.30 1.80 -22.48
CA ILE A 152 -9.08 2.25 -23.63
C ILE A 152 -9.38 3.74 -23.53
N ASP A 153 -9.50 4.36 -24.69
CA ASP A 153 -9.96 5.75 -24.80
C ASP A 153 -11.44 5.83 -24.36
N PRO A 154 -11.88 6.96 -23.78
CA PRO A 154 -13.21 7.09 -23.19
C PRO A 154 -14.29 6.90 -24.26
N PRO A 155 -15.35 6.11 -23.98
CA PRO A 155 -16.38 5.78 -24.98
C PRO A 155 -17.27 6.99 -25.34
N TYR A 156 -17.37 7.97 -24.44
CA TYR A 156 -18.13 9.21 -24.67
C TYR A 156 -17.37 10.44 -24.15
N PRO A 157 -17.45 11.58 -24.86
CA PRO A 157 -16.89 12.84 -24.38
C PRO A 157 -17.61 13.27 -23.08
N GLY A 158 -16.83 13.65 -22.07
CA GLY A 158 -17.35 14.14 -20.78
C GLY A 158 -17.38 13.11 -19.65
N ILE A 159 -17.03 11.84 -19.90
CA ILE A 159 -16.89 10.84 -18.83
C ILE A 159 -15.56 11.06 -18.08
N GLN A 160 -15.63 10.98 -16.74
CA GLN A 160 -14.50 11.09 -15.83
C GLN A 160 -13.85 9.71 -15.59
N GLY A 161 -12.54 9.68 -15.41
CA GLY A 161 -11.81 8.47 -15.05
C GLY A 161 -11.04 7.81 -16.18
N CYS A 162 -10.26 6.81 -15.81
CA CYS A 162 -9.53 5.95 -16.73
C CYS A 162 -10.24 4.60 -16.87
N PHE A 163 -10.39 4.13 -18.11
CA PHE A 163 -11.06 2.87 -18.42
C PHE A 163 -10.03 1.78 -18.75
N MET A 164 -10.10 0.68 -18.00
CA MET A 164 -9.29 -0.51 -18.23
C MET A 164 -10.10 -1.55 -19.01
N THR A 165 -9.45 -2.31 -19.89
CA THR A 165 -10.07 -3.48 -20.51
C THR A 165 -10.03 -4.67 -19.55
N TYR A 166 -10.94 -5.63 -19.75
CA TYR A 166 -11.10 -6.84 -18.93
C TYR A 166 -9.90 -7.81 -18.94
N THR A 167 -8.81 -7.48 -19.65
CA THR A 167 -7.62 -8.33 -19.80
C THR A 167 -6.65 -8.15 -18.63
N MET A 168 -7.11 -8.33 -17.39
CA MET A 168 -6.22 -8.32 -16.22
C MET A 168 -5.93 -9.73 -15.73
N ASN A 169 -4.64 -10.07 -15.63
CA ASN A 169 -4.23 -11.35 -15.06
C ASN A 169 -4.23 -11.26 -13.53
N ILE A 170 -5.41 -11.42 -12.92
CA ILE A 170 -5.61 -11.34 -11.46
C ILE A 170 -4.68 -12.25 -10.65
N LYS A 171 -4.20 -13.35 -11.27
CA LYS A 171 -3.26 -14.30 -10.64
C LYS A 171 -1.98 -13.63 -10.15
N TYR A 172 -1.45 -12.66 -10.90
CA TYR A 172 -0.25 -11.92 -10.49
C TYR A 172 -0.52 -11.09 -9.23
N LEU A 173 -1.66 -10.41 -9.20
CA LEU A 173 -2.08 -9.62 -8.05
C LEU A 173 -2.29 -10.53 -6.82
N THR A 174 -3.00 -11.64 -6.96
CA THR A 174 -3.20 -12.61 -5.86
C THR A 174 -1.87 -13.12 -5.31
N PHE A 175 -0.90 -13.45 -6.15
CA PHE A 175 0.40 -13.94 -5.71
C PHE A 175 1.20 -12.85 -4.96
N SER A 176 1.15 -11.61 -5.43
CA SER A 176 1.79 -10.47 -4.77
C SER A 176 1.26 -10.25 -3.34
N TRP A 177 -0.07 -10.31 -3.17
CA TRP A 177 -0.68 -10.22 -1.83
C TRP A 177 -0.37 -11.41 -0.92
N ILE A 178 -0.21 -12.62 -1.46
CA ILE A 178 0.20 -13.79 -0.68
C ILE A 178 1.63 -13.61 -0.13
N LEU A 179 2.56 -13.11 -0.96
CA LEU A 179 3.93 -12.84 -0.53
C LEU A 179 3.97 -11.75 0.56
N LEU A 180 3.19 -10.69 0.39
CA LEU A 180 3.08 -9.63 1.39
C LEU A 180 2.51 -10.15 2.71
N ALA A 181 1.40 -10.89 2.68
CA ALA A 181 0.80 -11.47 3.88
C ALA A 181 1.73 -12.47 4.59
N PHE A 182 2.53 -13.23 3.83
CA PHE A 182 3.56 -14.10 4.39
C PHE A 182 4.65 -13.31 5.13
N TRP A 183 5.10 -12.20 4.54
CA TRP A 183 6.06 -11.29 5.17
C TRP A 183 5.50 -10.66 6.45
N ASP A 184 4.27 -10.16 6.41
CA ASP A 184 3.58 -9.59 7.58
C ASP A 184 3.45 -10.61 8.71
N ALA A 185 3.09 -11.86 8.38
CA ALA A 185 2.99 -12.94 9.35
C ALA A 185 4.35 -13.25 10.00
N LEU A 186 5.42 -13.30 9.20
CA LEU A 186 6.77 -13.50 9.72
C LEU A 186 7.18 -12.38 10.69
N MET A 187 6.95 -11.13 10.29
CA MET A 187 7.29 -9.95 11.10
C MET A 187 6.47 -9.91 12.39
N LEU A 188 5.19 -10.25 12.31
CA LEU A 188 4.30 -10.39 13.47
C LEU A 188 4.83 -11.45 14.44
N VAL A 189 5.19 -12.64 13.95
CA VAL A 189 5.74 -13.72 14.79
C VAL A 189 7.05 -13.28 15.45
N LEU A 190 7.95 -12.64 14.70
CA LEU A 190 9.22 -12.13 15.24
C LEU A 190 9.02 -11.05 16.31
N MET A 191 7.98 -10.23 16.21
CA MET A 191 7.63 -9.21 17.20
C MET A 191 6.90 -9.78 18.43
N LEU A 192 6.12 -10.86 18.27
CA LEU A 192 5.41 -11.52 19.37
C LEU A 192 6.36 -12.19 20.37
N ILE A 193 7.44 -12.83 19.89
CA ILE A 193 8.41 -13.53 20.74
C ILE A 193 9.01 -12.64 21.85
N PRO A 194 9.66 -11.50 21.55
CA PRO A 194 10.23 -10.62 22.57
C PRO A 194 9.15 -9.98 23.43
N THR A 195 7.99 -9.65 22.85
CA THR A 195 6.85 -9.09 23.59
C THR A 195 6.36 -10.05 24.69
N ILE A 196 6.25 -11.35 24.40
CA ILE A 196 5.84 -12.37 25.37
C ILE A 196 6.93 -12.59 26.43
N ARG A 197 8.22 -12.54 26.04
CA ARG A 197 9.33 -12.65 27.00
C ARG A 197 9.31 -11.52 28.02
N GLU A 198 9.11 -10.28 27.57
CA GLU A 198 9.01 -9.12 28.46
C GLU A 198 7.72 -9.08 29.27
N TYR A 199 6.62 -9.60 28.72
CA TYR A 199 5.40 -9.77 29.50
C TYR A 199 5.62 -10.70 30.71
N ARG A 200 6.46 -11.72 30.55
CA ARG A 200 6.82 -12.65 31.64
C ARG A 200 7.86 -12.08 32.62
N SER A 201 8.70 -11.12 32.19
CA SER A 201 9.74 -10.51 33.04
C SER A 201 9.21 -9.44 34.01
N GLY A 202 7.99 -8.92 33.77
CA GLY A 202 7.32 -7.97 34.68
C GLY A 202 7.61 -6.49 34.42
N GLY A 203 8.32 -6.13 33.34
CA GLY A 203 8.65 -4.74 33.00
C GLY A 203 7.44 -3.91 32.57
N THR A 204 7.00 -2.93 33.37
CA THR A 204 5.74 -2.19 33.17
C THR A 204 5.77 -1.19 32.01
N LEU A 205 6.89 -0.46 31.83
CA LEU A 205 7.02 0.57 30.78
C LEU A 205 7.19 -0.06 29.39
N MET A 206 8.03 -1.09 29.31
CA MET A 206 8.34 -1.80 28.07
C MET A 206 7.11 -2.54 27.53
N LYS A 207 6.22 -3.01 28.43
CA LYS A 207 4.97 -3.69 28.10
C LYS A 207 4.01 -2.83 27.28
N VAL A 208 3.89 -1.53 27.56
CA VAL A 208 2.99 -0.65 26.80
C VAL A 208 3.52 -0.41 25.40
N VAL A 209 4.81 -0.08 25.26
CA VAL A 209 5.47 0.15 23.97
C VAL A 209 5.42 -1.10 23.08
N TYR A 210 5.59 -2.29 23.66
CA TYR A 210 5.49 -3.55 22.91
C TYR A 210 4.05 -3.93 22.58
N ARG A 211 3.09 -3.76 23.50
CA ARG A 211 1.68 -4.05 23.24
C ARG A 211 1.15 -3.19 22.09
N ASP A 212 1.40 -1.89 22.15
CA ASP A 212 0.92 -0.95 21.14
C ASP A 212 1.70 -1.14 19.83
N GLY A 213 2.95 -1.58 19.91
CA GLY A 213 3.75 -2.01 18.76
C GLY A 213 3.18 -3.24 18.04
N VAL A 214 2.86 -4.31 18.75
CA VAL A 214 2.31 -5.56 18.17
C VAL A 214 0.93 -5.34 17.55
N GLY A 215 0.09 -4.48 18.16
CA GLY A 215 -1.22 -4.12 17.61
C GLY A 215 -1.14 -3.61 16.17
N TYR A 216 -0.09 -2.84 15.85
CA TYR A 216 0.16 -2.36 14.49
C TYR A 216 0.46 -3.50 13.50
N TYR A 217 1.31 -4.46 13.87
CA TYR A 217 1.61 -5.62 13.00
C TYR A 217 0.39 -6.52 12.79
N LEU A 218 -0.42 -6.72 13.83
CA LEU A 218 -1.68 -7.45 13.72
C LEU A 218 -2.65 -6.76 12.76
N TYR A 219 -2.75 -5.43 12.85
CA TYR A 219 -3.60 -4.63 11.96
C TYR A 219 -3.14 -4.74 10.50
N LEU A 220 -1.83 -4.61 10.23
CA LEU A 220 -1.30 -4.76 8.88
C LEU A 220 -1.56 -6.16 8.31
N PHE A 221 -1.28 -7.21 9.10
CA PHE A 221 -1.57 -8.58 8.68
C PHE A 221 -3.06 -8.81 8.38
N ALA A 222 -3.96 -8.26 9.22
CA ALA A 222 -5.39 -8.35 8.97
C ALA A 222 -5.81 -7.62 7.68
N LEU A 223 -5.22 -6.45 7.40
CA LEU A 223 -5.45 -5.72 6.16
C LEU A 223 -4.95 -6.50 4.93
N SER A 224 -3.73 -7.07 4.98
CA SER A 224 -3.18 -7.82 3.85
C SER A 224 -4.00 -9.09 3.55
N VAL A 225 -4.45 -9.80 4.58
CA VAL A 225 -5.38 -10.94 4.43
C VAL A 225 -6.73 -10.49 3.86
N THR A 226 -7.28 -9.38 4.35
CA THR A 226 -8.57 -8.85 3.84
C THR A 226 -8.48 -8.48 2.36
N ASN A 227 -7.40 -7.81 1.96
CA ASN A 227 -7.16 -7.47 0.56
C ASN A 227 -6.99 -8.71 -0.32
N MET A 228 -6.25 -9.72 0.16
CA MET A 228 -6.11 -11.00 -0.53
C MET A 228 -7.47 -11.68 -0.76
N LEU A 229 -8.30 -11.76 0.28
CA LEU A 229 -9.64 -12.36 0.21
C LEU A 229 -10.56 -11.55 -0.72
N MET A 230 -10.49 -10.22 -0.68
CA MET A 230 -11.27 -9.35 -1.56
C MET A 230 -10.95 -9.64 -3.03
N ILE A 231 -9.68 -9.79 -3.39
CA ILE A 231 -9.27 -10.08 -4.78
C ILE A 231 -9.78 -11.44 -5.26
N GLN A 232 -9.86 -12.44 -4.38
CA GLN A 232 -10.34 -13.78 -4.73
C GLN A 232 -11.86 -13.87 -4.81
N THR A 233 -12.56 -13.08 -3.99
CA THR A 233 -14.03 -13.13 -3.85
C THR A 233 -14.75 -12.16 -4.77
N LEU A 234 -14.12 -11.05 -5.17
CA LEU A 234 -14.71 -10.12 -6.12
C LEU A 234 -14.90 -10.82 -7.47
N PRO A 235 -16.14 -10.95 -7.96
CA PRO A 235 -16.38 -11.48 -9.29
C PRO A 235 -15.90 -10.42 -10.28
N VAL A 236 -14.68 -10.59 -10.79
CA VAL A 236 -14.31 -10.00 -12.07
C VAL A 236 -15.27 -10.65 -13.06
N SER A 237 -16.31 -9.93 -13.48
CA SER A 237 -17.31 -10.43 -14.40
C SER A 237 -16.58 -11.07 -15.58
N ARG A 238 -16.63 -12.40 -15.66
CA ARG A 238 -16.18 -13.14 -16.84
C ARG A 238 -17.14 -12.88 -17.98
#